data_AF-A0AB35HM30-F1
#
_entry.id   AF-A0AB35HM30-F1
#
_cell.length_a   1.000
_cell.length_b   1.000
_cell.length_c   1.000
_cell.angle_alpha   90.00
_cell.angle_beta   90.00
_cell.angle_gamma   90.00
#
_symmetry.space_group_name_H-M   'P 1'
#
loop_
_entity.id
_entity.type
_entity.pdbx_description
1 polymer ?
#
loop_
_entity_poly.entity_id
_entity_poly.type
_entity_poly.pdbx_seq_one_letter_code
_entity_poly.pdbx_strand_id
1 'polypeptide(L)'
;MLVFSIFFDQDNVFQWASVAAIIAGFGAFVSLIFSWLSYHNTKTSLEQQKNIEEKKIEADLKAKSRIEWIQEVRGQVSVYLSDLHKLDEICNNLVIHQRKIEINVNEQNKKQIENEEEKIIVDLLEKLKEIDYEINERSNKILLFFSEKEDHKKFDNILKKGPETLTQIKTAYSQFIDTGNTSYLVGEFDVSSKNQIIKANQTCIKENIQCILQNFRIYLKVEWDRAKNGE
;
A
#
# COMPACT_ATOMS: atom_id res chain seq x y z
N MET A 1 -55.27 -2.63 65.39
CA MET A 1 -56.73 -2.40 65.21
C MET A 1 -57.10 -2.04 63.76
N LEU A 2 -56.33 -1.20 63.05
CA LEU A 2 -56.65 -0.75 61.68
C LEU A 2 -56.62 -1.80 60.57
N VAL A 3 -55.82 -2.88 60.71
CA VAL A 3 -55.71 -3.91 59.65
C VAL A 3 -56.88 -4.90 59.69
N PHE A 4 -57.43 -5.15 60.88
CA PHE A 4 -58.53 -6.11 61.06
C PHE A 4 -59.85 -5.56 60.50
N SER A 5 -60.07 -4.24 60.60
CA SER A 5 -61.26 -3.55 60.09
C SER A 5 -61.34 -3.46 58.55
N ILE A 6 -60.29 -3.84 57.83
CA ILE A 6 -60.28 -3.83 56.35
C ILE A 6 -60.96 -5.10 55.79
N PHE A 7 -60.99 -6.18 56.55
CA PHE A 7 -61.46 -7.50 56.11
C PHE A 7 -62.88 -7.84 56.58
N PHE A 8 -63.54 -6.97 57.36
CA PHE A 8 -64.85 -7.21 57.97
C PHE A 8 -65.75 -5.98 57.83
N ASP A 9 -67.03 -6.20 57.49
CA ASP A 9 -68.05 -5.15 57.36
C ASP A 9 -68.59 -4.65 58.73
N GLN A 10 -69.44 -3.63 58.74
CA GLN A 10 -70.11 -3.10 59.94
C GLN A 10 -70.89 -4.18 60.73
N ASP A 11 -71.30 -5.26 60.07
CA ASP A 11 -71.99 -6.42 60.66
C ASP A 11 -71.04 -7.56 61.09
N ASN A 12 -69.71 -7.33 61.11
CA ASN A 12 -68.67 -8.34 61.39
C ASN A 12 -68.63 -9.54 60.42
N VAL A 13 -69.19 -9.39 59.21
CA VAL A 13 -69.10 -10.41 58.15
C VAL A 13 -67.81 -10.22 57.35
N PHE A 14 -67.06 -11.30 57.15
CA PHE A 14 -65.80 -11.29 56.39
C PHE A 14 -66.02 -10.95 54.91
N GLN A 15 -65.34 -9.92 54.42
CA GLN A 15 -65.47 -9.43 53.06
C GLN A 15 -64.34 -9.97 52.17
N TRP A 16 -64.65 -10.98 51.37
CA TRP A 16 -63.73 -11.53 50.36
C TRP A 16 -63.26 -10.48 49.32
N ALA A 17 -64.08 -9.45 49.09
CA ALA A 17 -63.76 -8.34 48.19
C ALA A 17 -62.51 -7.55 48.64
N SER A 18 -62.31 -7.36 49.95
CA SER A 18 -61.16 -6.63 50.48
C SER A 18 -59.86 -7.43 50.34
N VAL A 19 -59.93 -8.75 50.54
CA VAL A 19 -58.80 -9.66 50.27
C VAL A 19 -58.44 -9.65 48.79
N ALA A 20 -59.45 -9.76 47.91
CA ALA A 20 -59.26 -9.70 46.47
C ALA A 20 -58.68 -8.36 46.02
N ALA A 21 -59.11 -7.24 46.59
CA ALA A 21 -58.60 -5.90 46.29
C ALA A 21 -57.14 -5.73 46.71
N ILE A 22 -56.72 -6.29 47.86
CA ILE A 22 -55.33 -6.26 48.30
C ILE A 22 -54.45 -7.14 47.40
N ILE A 23 -54.91 -8.34 47.04
CA ILE A 23 -54.18 -9.24 46.13
C ILE A 23 -54.07 -8.61 44.74
N ALA A 24 -55.15 -8.02 44.23
CA ALA A 24 -55.16 -7.32 42.95
C ALA A 24 -54.27 -6.06 42.98
N GLY A 25 -54.32 -5.28 44.05
CA GLY A 25 -53.46 -4.10 44.25
C GLY A 25 -51.98 -4.47 44.33
N PHE A 26 -51.64 -5.53 45.05
CA PHE A 26 -50.27 -6.04 45.11
C PHE A 26 -49.81 -6.59 43.75
N GLY A 27 -50.65 -7.36 43.06
CA GLY A 27 -50.36 -7.85 41.72
C GLY A 27 -50.14 -6.73 40.70
N ALA A 28 -50.98 -5.68 40.75
CA ALA A 28 -50.82 -4.49 39.90
C ALA A 28 -49.54 -3.72 40.23
N PHE A 29 -49.20 -3.56 41.51
CA PHE A 29 -47.97 -2.89 41.95
C PHE A 29 -46.71 -3.65 41.51
N VAL A 30 -46.68 -4.97 41.69
CA VAL A 30 -45.59 -5.82 41.23
C VAL A 30 -45.45 -5.75 39.70
N SER A 31 -46.56 -5.78 38.95
CA SER A 31 -46.57 -5.63 37.50
C SER A 31 -45.99 -4.28 37.03
N LEU A 32 -46.29 -3.18 37.73
CA LEU A 32 -45.71 -1.86 37.45
C LEU A 32 -44.20 -1.83 37.68
N ILE A 33 -43.70 -2.43 38.76
CA ILE A 33 -42.26 -2.52 39.03
C ILE A 33 -41.56 -3.33 37.94
N PHE A 34 -42.10 -4.50 37.58
CA PHE A 34 -41.53 -5.34 36.52
C PHE A 34 -41.58 -4.64 35.15
N SER A 35 -42.66 -3.93 34.84
CA SER A 35 -42.79 -3.15 33.60
C SER A 35 -41.74 -2.03 33.52
N TRP A 36 -41.54 -1.31 34.63
CA TRP A 36 -40.54 -0.24 34.72
C TRP A 36 -39.10 -0.78 34.57
N LEU A 37 -38.76 -1.86 35.29
CA LEU A 37 -37.46 -2.53 35.16
C LEU A 37 -37.22 -3.06 33.74
N SER A 38 -38.24 -3.67 33.13
CA SER A 38 -38.18 -4.18 31.76
C SER A 38 -37.95 -3.06 30.75
N TYR A 39 -38.66 -1.93 30.89
CA TYR A 39 -38.48 -0.76 30.03
C TYR A 39 -37.06 -0.18 30.11
N HIS A 40 -36.53 0.02 31.33
CA HIS A 40 -35.17 0.52 31.51
C HIS A 40 -34.11 -0.45 30.96
N ASN A 41 -34.23 -1.74 31.24
CA ASN A 41 -33.31 -2.75 30.71
C ASN A 41 -33.36 -2.84 29.17
N THR A 42 -34.56 -2.76 28.59
CA THR A 42 -34.73 -2.75 27.12
C THR A 42 -34.04 -1.54 26.50
N LYS A 43 -34.22 -0.35 27.08
CA LYS A 43 -33.58 0.88 26.60
C LYS A 43 -32.04 0.79 26.68
N THR A 44 -31.50 0.33 27.81
CA THR A 44 -30.05 0.13 27.97
C THR A 44 -29.50 -0.92 27.01
N SER A 45 -30.22 -2.03 26.78
CA SER A 45 -29.81 -3.04 25.79
C SER A 45 -29.83 -2.50 24.36
N LEU A 46 -30.80 -1.65 24.02
CA LEU A 46 -30.89 -1.01 22.70
C LEU A 46 -29.73 -0.02 22.49
N GLU A 47 -29.39 0.77 23.51
CA GLU A 47 -28.23 1.67 23.47
C GLU A 47 -26.91 0.89 23.33
N GLN A 48 -26.76 -0.22 24.06
CA GLN A 48 -25.60 -1.11 23.92
C GLN A 48 -25.52 -1.74 22.51
N GLN A 49 -26.64 -2.19 21.95
CA GLN A 49 -26.71 -2.72 20.59
C GLN A 49 -26.31 -1.67 19.56
N LYS A 50 -26.83 -0.44 19.66
CA LYS A 50 -26.44 0.67 18.79
C LYS A 50 -24.94 0.95 18.86
N ASN A 51 -24.38 1.05 20.06
CA ASN A 51 -22.95 1.28 20.25
C ASN A 51 -22.08 0.14 19.67
N ILE A 52 -22.55 -1.11 19.76
CA ILE A 52 -21.86 -2.27 19.15
C ILE A 52 -21.95 -2.21 17.63
N GLU A 53 -23.11 -1.87 17.07
CA GLU A 53 -23.32 -1.71 15.63
C GLU A 53 -22.46 -0.57 15.06
N GLU A 54 -22.43 0.59 15.71
CA GLU A 54 -21.59 1.73 15.33
C GLU A 54 -20.11 1.35 15.31
N LYS A 55 -19.60 0.70 16.37
CA LYS A 55 -18.21 0.21 16.42
C LYS A 55 -17.92 -0.81 15.34
N LYS A 56 -18.88 -1.68 15.02
CA LYS A 56 -18.74 -2.67 13.94
C LYS A 56 -18.68 -2.00 12.57
N ILE A 57 -19.53 -1.00 12.32
CA ILE A 57 -19.52 -0.21 11.08
C ILE A 57 -18.20 0.56 10.95
N GLU A 58 -17.73 1.20 12.02
CA GLU A 58 -16.45 1.92 12.01
C GLU A 58 -15.27 0.98 11.73
N ALA A 59 -15.23 -0.19 12.36
CA ALA A 59 -14.20 -1.19 12.12
C ALA A 59 -14.23 -1.72 10.68
N ASP A 60 -15.42 -1.99 10.13
CA ASP A 60 -15.60 -2.45 8.75
C ASP A 60 -15.15 -1.39 7.73
N LEU A 61 -15.52 -0.13 7.96
CA LEU A 61 -15.08 1.00 7.13
C LEU A 61 -13.55 1.15 7.15
N LYS A 62 -12.92 1.10 8.33
CA LYS A 62 -11.45 1.16 8.46
C LYS A 62 -10.78 0.00 7.74
N ALA A 63 -11.27 -1.23 7.94
CA ALA A 63 -10.74 -2.42 7.29
C ALA A 63 -10.85 -2.32 5.76
N LYS A 64 -12.00 -1.86 5.24
CA LYS A 64 -12.22 -1.66 3.81
C LYS A 64 -11.27 -0.62 3.21
N SER A 65 -11.18 0.58 3.81
CA SER A 65 -10.27 1.62 3.35
C SER A 65 -8.81 1.16 3.38
N ARG A 66 -8.41 0.40 4.40
CA ARG A 66 -7.05 -0.17 4.50
C ARG A 66 -6.80 -1.21 3.41
N ILE A 67 -7.77 -2.07 3.10
CA ILE A 67 -7.67 -3.05 2.00
C ILE A 67 -7.56 -2.33 0.66
N GLU A 68 -8.39 -1.32 0.40
CA GLU A 68 -8.33 -0.51 -0.83
C GLU A 68 -6.95 0.16 -0.98
N TRP A 69 -6.46 0.78 0.09
CA TRP A 69 -5.11 1.36 0.14
C TRP A 69 -4.01 0.32 -0.15
N ILE A 70 -4.08 -0.89 0.43
CA ILE A 70 -3.13 -1.97 0.15
C ILE A 70 -3.15 -2.37 -1.32
N GLN A 71 -4.35 -2.51 -1.92
CA GLN A 71 -4.47 -2.90 -3.33
C GLN A 71 -3.87 -1.84 -4.26
N GLU A 72 -4.12 -0.57 -3.98
CA GLU A 72 -3.56 0.53 -4.76
C GLU A 72 -2.03 0.54 -4.67
N VAL A 73 -1.46 0.42 -3.46
CA VAL A 73 0.01 0.33 -3.28
C VAL A 73 0.58 -0.88 -4.02
N ARG A 74 -0.06 -2.06 -3.96
CA ARG A 74 0.38 -3.24 -4.72
C ARG A 74 0.37 -2.98 -6.22
N GLY A 75 -0.67 -2.32 -6.73
CA GLY A 75 -0.78 -1.92 -8.12
C GLY A 75 0.39 -1.03 -8.54
N GLN A 76 0.62 0.07 -7.80
CA GLN A 76 1.70 1.01 -8.09
C GLN A 76 3.09 0.34 -8.00
N VAL A 77 3.33 -0.48 -6.98
CA VAL A 77 4.61 -1.21 -6.82
C VAL A 77 4.82 -2.22 -7.95
N SER A 78 3.79 -2.96 -8.36
CA SER A 78 3.90 -3.90 -9.48
C SER A 78 4.28 -3.19 -10.78
N VAL A 79 3.68 -2.03 -11.00
CA VAL A 79 3.89 -1.21 -12.19
C VAL A 79 5.28 -0.56 -12.14
N TYR A 80 5.76 -0.14 -10.97
CA TYR A 80 7.14 0.32 -10.77
C TYR A 80 8.19 -0.79 -10.98
N LEU A 81 7.96 -2.00 -10.47
CA LEU A 81 8.83 -3.15 -10.71
C LEU A 81 8.95 -3.48 -12.21
N SER A 82 7.85 -3.33 -12.96
CA SER A 82 7.87 -3.49 -14.41
C SER A 82 8.83 -2.51 -15.09
N ASP A 83 8.85 -1.24 -14.66
CA ASP A 83 9.80 -0.27 -15.23
C ASP A 83 11.23 -0.57 -14.83
N LEU A 84 11.48 -1.03 -13.61
CA LEU A 84 12.83 -1.45 -13.24
C LEU A 84 13.31 -2.64 -14.09
N HIS A 85 12.41 -3.56 -14.47
CA HIS A 85 12.74 -4.64 -15.39
C HIS A 85 13.04 -4.17 -16.80
N LYS A 86 12.24 -3.24 -17.34
CA LYS A 86 12.55 -2.59 -18.62
C LYS A 86 13.89 -1.85 -18.56
N LEU A 87 14.21 -1.20 -17.44
CA LEU A 87 15.50 -0.53 -17.24
C LEU A 87 16.67 -1.54 -17.24
N ASP A 88 16.53 -2.68 -16.56
CA ASP A 88 17.50 -3.78 -16.62
C ASP A 88 17.69 -4.26 -18.07
N GLU A 89 16.62 -4.43 -18.83
CA GLU A 89 16.68 -4.81 -20.24
C GLU A 89 17.42 -3.78 -21.10
N ILE A 90 17.12 -2.49 -20.94
CA ILE A 90 17.82 -1.40 -21.65
C ILE A 90 19.32 -1.43 -21.29
N CYS A 91 19.67 -1.57 -20.01
CA CYS A 91 21.05 -1.65 -19.56
C CYS A 91 21.80 -2.84 -20.16
N ASN A 92 21.16 -4.02 -20.19
CA ASN A 92 21.72 -5.21 -20.83
C ASN A 92 22.04 -4.96 -22.30
N ASN A 93 21.07 -4.40 -23.03
CA ASN A 93 21.21 -4.16 -24.46
C ASN A 93 22.30 -3.11 -24.73
N LEU A 94 22.35 -2.03 -23.95
CA LEU A 94 23.42 -1.04 -24.04
C LEU A 94 24.81 -1.68 -23.91
N VAL A 95 25.02 -2.54 -22.90
CA VAL A 95 26.30 -3.27 -22.72
C VAL A 95 26.60 -4.18 -23.90
N ILE A 96 25.61 -4.92 -24.41
CA ILE A 96 25.79 -5.87 -25.53
C ILE A 96 26.20 -5.12 -26.80
N HIS A 97 25.46 -4.09 -27.17
CA HIS A 97 25.70 -3.34 -28.41
C HIS A 97 26.99 -2.51 -28.32
N GLN A 98 27.30 -1.94 -27.15
CA GLN A 98 28.57 -1.25 -26.94
C GLN A 98 29.79 -2.17 -27.09
N ARG A 99 29.71 -3.40 -26.58
CA ARG A 99 30.78 -4.41 -26.77
C ARG A 99 30.97 -4.83 -28.22
N LYS A 100 29.89 -4.92 -28.99
CA LYS A 100 30.00 -5.26 -30.41
C LYS A 100 30.73 -4.16 -31.17
N ILE A 101 30.44 -2.90 -30.88
CA ILE A 101 31.20 -1.76 -31.43
C ILE A 101 32.69 -1.92 -31.10
N GLU A 102 33.07 -2.21 -29.84
CA GLU A 102 34.47 -2.43 -29.44
C GLU A 102 35.17 -3.53 -30.25
N ILE A 103 34.52 -4.68 -30.44
CA ILE A 103 35.10 -5.82 -31.17
C ILE A 103 35.29 -5.44 -32.65
N ASN A 104 34.29 -4.79 -33.26
CA ASN A 104 34.28 -4.47 -34.68
C ASN A 104 35.25 -3.34 -35.07
N VAL A 105 35.58 -2.44 -34.14
CA VAL A 105 36.65 -1.45 -34.33
C VAL A 105 37.99 -2.11 -34.70
N ASN A 106 38.19 -3.39 -34.37
CA ASN A 106 39.43 -4.14 -34.63
C ASN A 106 39.45 -4.92 -35.96
N GLU A 107 38.36 -4.95 -36.76
CA GLU A 107 38.28 -5.74 -38.01
C GLU A 107 37.88 -4.91 -39.24
N GLN A 108 38.31 -5.33 -40.45
CA GLN A 108 38.25 -4.56 -41.70
C GLN A 108 36.83 -4.23 -42.25
N ASN A 109 35.74 -4.78 -41.68
CA ASN A 109 34.33 -4.50 -42.06
C ASN A 109 33.67 -3.36 -41.25
N LYS A 110 34.52 -2.49 -40.70
CA LYS A 110 34.30 -1.51 -39.63
C LYS A 110 33.06 -0.61 -39.77
N LYS A 111 32.89 0.12 -40.88
CA LYS A 111 31.94 1.25 -40.96
C LYS A 111 30.45 0.89 -41.01
N GLN A 112 30.09 -0.25 -41.61
CA GLN A 112 28.67 -0.58 -41.80
C GLN A 112 28.05 -1.15 -40.51
N ILE A 113 28.80 -2.00 -39.80
CA ILE A 113 28.34 -2.60 -38.54
C ILE A 113 28.36 -1.56 -37.40
N GLU A 114 29.35 -0.66 -37.39
CA GLU A 114 29.36 0.50 -36.48
C GLU A 114 28.07 1.34 -36.62
N ASN A 115 27.66 1.68 -37.84
CA ASN A 115 26.45 2.48 -38.08
C ASN A 115 25.15 1.80 -37.61
N GLU A 116 25.04 0.47 -37.74
CA GLU A 116 23.85 -0.26 -37.30
C GLU A 116 23.75 -0.35 -35.77
N GLU A 117 24.87 -0.67 -35.12
CA GLU A 117 24.95 -0.81 -33.65
C GLU A 117 24.81 0.56 -32.96
N GLU A 118 25.40 1.62 -33.52
CA GLU A 118 25.21 3.00 -33.06
C GLU A 118 23.73 3.39 -33.07
N LYS A 119 23.01 3.09 -34.17
CA LYS A 119 21.58 3.40 -34.28
C LYS A 119 20.75 2.70 -33.20
N ILE A 120 21.09 1.44 -32.86
CA ILE A 120 20.41 0.71 -31.79
C ILE A 120 20.68 1.37 -30.44
N ILE A 121 21.93 1.79 -30.16
CA ILE A 121 22.25 2.51 -28.93
C ILE A 121 21.47 3.82 -28.84
N VAL A 122 21.34 4.58 -29.94
CA VAL A 122 20.52 5.81 -29.96
C VAL A 122 19.07 5.52 -29.58
N ASP A 123 18.45 4.49 -30.17
CA ASP A 123 17.08 4.07 -29.85
C ASP A 123 16.91 3.67 -28.38
N LEU A 124 17.87 2.92 -27.84
CA LEU A 124 17.88 2.52 -26.43
C LEU A 124 18.02 3.73 -25.49
N LEU A 125 18.80 4.73 -25.86
CA LEU A 125 18.96 5.95 -25.07
C LEU A 125 17.72 6.85 -25.11
N GLU A 126 16.96 6.83 -26.19
CA GLU A 126 15.66 7.50 -26.24
C GLU A 126 14.64 6.80 -25.33
N LYS A 127 14.57 5.47 -25.39
CA LYS A 127 13.77 4.66 -24.44
C LYS A 127 14.19 4.88 -22.98
N LEU A 128 15.49 5.12 -22.73
CA LEU A 128 16.00 5.45 -21.40
C LEU A 128 15.45 6.79 -20.88
N LYS A 129 15.17 7.77 -21.76
CA LYS A 129 14.54 9.03 -21.36
C LYS A 129 13.07 8.84 -20.99
N GLU A 130 12.34 8.04 -21.77
CA GLU A 130 10.94 7.72 -21.48
C GLU A 130 10.82 7.03 -20.12
N ILE A 131 11.66 6.01 -19.88
CA ILE A 131 11.58 5.24 -18.64
C ILE A 131 12.06 6.03 -17.42
N ASP A 132 12.92 7.03 -17.61
CA ASP A 132 13.32 7.92 -16.53
C ASP A 132 12.11 8.68 -15.96
N TYR A 133 11.24 9.18 -16.83
CA TYR A 133 9.99 9.80 -16.39
C TYR A 133 9.11 8.80 -15.63
N GLU A 134 8.91 7.59 -16.18
CA GLU A 134 8.06 6.57 -15.54
C GLU A 134 8.57 6.18 -14.14
N ILE A 135 9.88 5.93 -13.99
CA ILE A 135 10.50 5.53 -12.72
C ILE A 135 10.42 6.66 -11.69
N ASN A 136 10.70 7.91 -12.09
CA ASN A 136 10.59 9.06 -11.17
C ASN A 136 9.14 9.31 -10.75
N GLU A 137 8.20 9.29 -11.71
CA GLU A 137 6.78 9.50 -11.42
C GLU A 137 6.23 8.42 -10.47
N ARG A 138 6.49 7.14 -10.77
CA ARG A 138 5.94 6.02 -9.98
C ARG A 138 6.58 5.90 -8.61
N SER A 139 7.88 6.14 -8.47
CA SER A 139 8.51 6.20 -7.14
C SER A 139 7.86 7.27 -6.27
N ASN A 140 7.63 8.47 -6.81
CA ASN A 140 6.93 9.55 -6.10
C ASN A 140 5.48 9.17 -5.76
N LYS A 141 4.72 8.60 -6.70
CA LYS A 141 3.34 8.15 -6.43
C LYS A 141 3.27 7.12 -5.32
N ILE A 142 4.18 6.15 -5.31
CA ILE A 142 4.26 5.15 -4.23
C ILE A 142 4.53 5.86 -2.91
N LEU A 143 5.47 6.81 -2.87
CA LEU A 143 5.79 7.57 -1.65
C LEU A 143 4.61 8.36 -1.08
N LEU A 144 3.71 8.87 -1.92
CA LEU A 144 2.51 9.58 -1.45
C LEU A 144 1.58 8.71 -0.59
N PHE A 145 1.68 7.38 -0.68
CA PHE A 145 0.93 6.47 0.19
C PHE A 145 1.53 6.33 1.59
N PHE A 146 2.73 6.86 1.83
CA PHE A 146 3.48 6.69 3.07
C PHE A 146 3.76 8.04 3.75
N SER A 147 3.48 8.15 5.06
CA SER A 147 3.89 9.29 5.89
C SER A 147 5.39 9.33 6.18
N GLU A 148 5.92 10.45 6.69
CA GLU A 148 7.33 10.62 7.11
C GLU A 148 7.78 9.84 8.37
N LYS A 149 6.94 8.92 8.87
CA LYS A 149 7.26 8.06 10.01
C LYS A 149 8.48 7.19 9.73
N GLU A 150 9.20 6.85 10.78
CA GLU A 150 10.48 6.12 10.68
C GLU A 150 10.36 4.80 9.93
N ASP A 151 9.26 4.05 10.13
CA ASP A 151 8.96 2.80 9.43
C ASP A 151 8.80 2.95 7.92
N HIS A 152 8.53 4.17 7.44
CA HIS A 152 8.32 4.48 6.04
C HIS A 152 9.54 5.09 5.34
N LYS A 153 10.47 5.67 6.11
CA LYS A 153 11.73 6.22 5.57
C LYS A 153 12.56 5.17 4.82
N LYS A 154 12.43 3.90 5.19
CA LYS A 154 13.06 2.79 4.47
C LYS A 154 12.58 2.69 3.01
N PHE A 155 11.31 3.01 2.73
CA PHE A 155 10.77 2.95 1.37
C PHE A 155 11.33 4.06 0.50
N ASP A 156 11.53 5.25 1.05
CA ASP A 156 12.20 6.35 0.35
C ASP A 156 13.60 5.94 -0.12
N ASN A 157 14.42 5.39 0.78
CA ASN A 157 15.77 4.93 0.44
C ASN A 157 15.77 3.81 -0.61
N ILE A 158 14.79 2.91 -0.60
CA ILE A 158 14.71 1.81 -1.57
C ILE A 158 14.23 2.34 -2.93
N LEU A 159 13.21 3.21 -2.95
CA LEU A 159 12.62 3.75 -4.18
C LEU A 159 13.54 4.75 -4.90
N LYS A 160 14.43 5.45 -4.17
CA LYS A 160 15.42 6.37 -4.76
C LYS A 160 16.52 5.69 -5.57
N LYS A 161 16.82 4.41 -5.30
CA LYS A 161 17.87 3.67 -6.01
C LYS A 161 17.63 3.56 -7.52
N GLY A 162 16.37 3.47 -7.95
CA GLY A 162 16.01 3.45 -9.38
C GLY A 162 16.42 4.75 -10.09
N PRO A 163 15.89 5.91 -9.67
CA PRO A 163 16.30 7.23 -10.15
C PRO A 163 17.82 7.51 -10.06
N GLU A 164 18.47 7.08 -8.98
CA GLU A 164 19.92 7.23 -8.81
C GLU A 164 20.68 6.44 -9.88
N THR A 165 20.26 5.21 -10.15
CA THR A 165 20.87 4.37 -11.19
C THR A 165 20.68 4.97 -12.57
N LEU A 166 19.47 5.48 -12.88
CA LEU A 166 19.20 6.21 -14.12
C LEU A 166 20.12 7.40 -14.29
N THR A 167 20.30 8.19 -13.24
CA THR A 167 21.20 9.36 -13.24
C THR A 167 22.62 8.93 -13.60
N GLN A 168 23.13 7.86 -12.97
CA GLN A 168 24.47 7.34 -13.26
C GLN A 168 24.63 6.86 -14.71
N ILE A 169 23.64 6.16 -15.25
CA ILE A 169 23.65 5.71 -16.65
C ILE A 169 23.63 6.93 -17.58
N LYS A 170 22.76 7.90 -17.34
CA LYS A 170 22.69 9.14 -18.12
C LYS A 170 24.02 9.90 -18.06
N THR A 171 24.66 9.97 -16.91
CA THR A 171 26.01 10.57 -16.78
C THR A 171 27.04 9.83 -17.62
N ALA A 172 26.99 8.50 -17.69
CA ALA A 172 27.89 7.72 -18.53
C ALA A 172 27.71 7.99 -20.04
N TYR A 173 26.52 8.46 -20.45
CA TYR A 173 26.18 8.82 -21.82
C TYR A 173 25.95 10.32 -22.06
N SER A 174 26.25 11.20 -21.09
CA SER A 174 25.83 12.62 -21.13
C SER A 174 26.34 13.35 -22.36
N GLN A 175 27.62 13.16 -22.71
CA GLN A 175 28.22 13.75 -23.91
C GLN A 175 27.46 13.38 -25.18
N PHE A 176 26.95 12.15 -25.28
CA PHE A 176 26.12 11.72 -26.40
C PHE A 176 24.71 12.30 -26.29
N ILE A 177 24.08 12.23 -25.11
CA ILE A 177 22.71 12.72 -24.87
C ILE A 177 22.60 14.22 -25.17
N ASP A 178 23.61 15.00 -24.80
CA ASP A 178 23.60 16.46 -24.88
C ASP A 178 23.97 16.98 -26.28
N THR A 179 24.83 16.27 -27.02
CA THR A 179 25.36 16.74 -28.31
C THR A 179 24.86 15.95 -29.52
N GLY A 180 24.27 14.78 -29.31
CA GLY A 180 23.89 13.83 -30.38
C GLY A 180 25.09 13.24 -31.13
N ASN A 181 26.32 13.51 -30.70
CA ASN A 181 27.52 13.08 -31.40
C ASN A 181 27.87 11.63 -31.04
N THR A 182 27.66 10.70 -31.99
CA THR A 182 27.93 9.27 -31.84
C THR A 182 29.40 8.95 -31.65
N SER A 183 30.33 9.87 -31.95
CA SER A 183 31.77 9.64 -31.73
C SER A 183 32.12 9.37 -30.26
N TYR A 184 31.30 9.88 -29.32
CA TYR A 184 31.46 9.64 -27.88
C TYR A 184 31.00 8.24 -27.44
N LEU A 185 30.34 7.47 -28.32
CA LEU A 185 30.08 6.05 -28.11
C LEU A 185 31.34 5.21 -28.37
N VAL A 186 32.31 5.74 -29.15
CA VAL A 186 33.48 5.01 -29.66
C VAL A 186 34.83 5.65 -29.25
N GLY A 187 34.85 6.68 -28.39
CA GLY A 187 36.07 7.45 -28.06
C GLY A 187 36.17 8.06 -26.65
N GLU A 188 37.41 8.53 -26.34
CA GLU A 188 38.00 9.21 -25.16
C GLU A 188 37.71 8.70 -23.73
N PHE A 189 36.51 8.19 -23.46
CA PHE A 189 36.31 7.35 -22.28
C PHE A 189 36.82 5.95 -22.59
N ASP A 190 37.57 5.34 -21.67
CA ASP A 190 37.83 3.92 -21.73
C ASP A 190 36.49 3.17 -21.77
N VAL A 191 36.17 2.58 -22.93
CA VAL A 191 34.88 1.92 -23.20
C VAL A 191 34.67 0.75 -22.22
N SER A 192 35.76 0.14 -21.74
CA SER A 192 35.75 -0.85 -20.65
C SER A 192 35.19 -0.26 -19.36
N SER A 193 35.56 0.98 -19.01
CA SER A 193 35.05 1.67 -17.83
C SER A 193 33.55 1.95 -17.92
N LYS A 194 33.02 2.38 -19.08
CA LYS A 194 31.56 2.54 -19.29
C LYS A 194 30.82 1.20 -19.14
N ASN A 195 31.34 0.15 -19.77
CA ASN A 195 30.77 -1.19 -19.67
C ASN A 195 30.75 -1.72 -18.23
N GLN A 196 31.80 -1.46 -17.44
CA GLN A 196 31.84 -1.82 -16.03
C GLN A 196 30.80 -1.05 -15.21
N ILE A 197 30.65 0.26 -15.45
CA ILE A 197 29.64 1.09 -14.79
C ILE A 197 28.23 0.57 -15.10
N ILE A 198 27.89 0.33 -16.37
CA ILE A 198 26.54 -0.11 -16.75
C ILE A 198 26.25 -1.51 -16.20
N LYS A 199 27.24 -2.40 -16.18
CA LYS A 199 27.09 -3.71 -15.52
C LYS A 199 26.89 -3.60 -14.01
N ALA A 200 27.62 -2.73 -13.34
CA ALA A 200 27.43 -2.49 -11.91
C ALA A 200 26.01 -1.96 -11.64
N ASN A 201 25.54 -1.02 -12.47
CA ASN A 201 24.18 -0.49 -12.43
C ASN A 201 23.13 -1.57 -12.68
N GLN A 202 23.39 -2.47 -13.63
CA GLN A 202 22.52 -3.60 -13.90
C GLN A 202 22.37 -4.52 -12.67
N THR A 203 23.49 -4.88 -12.03
CA THR A 203 23.45 -5.65 -10.78
C THR A 203 22.67 -4.89 -9.69
N CYS A 204 22.91 -3.58 -9.56
CA CYS A 204 22.18 -2.72 -8.62
C CYS A 204 20.66 -2.72 -8.89
N ILE A 205 20.23 -2.67 -10.15
CA ILE A 205 18.79 -2.73 -10.53
C ILE A 205 18.18 -4.06 -10.08
N LYS A 206 18.85 -5.18 -10.35
CA LYS A 206 18.37 -6.51 -9.94
C LYS A 206 18.26 -6.63 -8.42
N GLU A 207 19.26 -6.14 -7.71
CA GLU A 207 19.24 -6.07 -6.24
C GLU A 207 18.11 -5.16 -5.73
N ASN A 208 17.89 -4.03 -6.39
CA ASN A 208 16.81 -3.10 -6.05
C ASN A 208 15.43 -3.74 -6.23
N ILE A 209 15.19 -4.42 -7.35
CA ILE A 209 13.96 -5.17 -7.63
C ILE A 209 13.68 -6.17 -6.50
N GLN A 210 14.69 -6.94 -6.07
CA GLN A 210 14.54 -7.89 -4.98
C GLN A 210 14.26 -7.18 -3.64
N CYS A 211 14.96 -6.08 -3.37
CA CYS A 211 14.79 -5.29 -2.16
C CYS A 211 13.37 -4.71 -2.03
N ILE A 212 12.86 -4.13 -3.11
CA ILE A 212 11.47 -3.62 -3.20
C ILE A 212 10.50 -4.76 -2.94
N LEU A 213 10.64 -5.86 -3.69
CA LEU A 213 9.70 -6.98 -3.62
C LEU A 213 9.63 -7.55 -2.19
N GLN A 214 10.77 -7.75 -1.54
CA GLN A 214 10.81 -8.25 -0.16
C GLN A 214 10.18 -7.27 0.84
N ASN A 215 10.59 -5.99 0.80
CA ASN A 215 10.14 -5.00 1.78
C ASN A 215 8.64 -4.69 1.67
N PHE A 216 8.14 -4.48 0.45
CA PHE A 216 6.71 -4.22 0.24
C PHE A 216 5.86 -5.46 0.52
N ARG A 217 6.32 -6.66 0.14
CA ARG A 217 5.59 -7.90 0.44
C ARG A 217 5.41 -8.10 1.94
N ILE A 218 6.49 -7.92 2.72
CA ILE A 218 6.45 -8.08 4.19
C ILE A 218 5.53 -7.03 4.79
N TYR A 219 5.73 -5.76 4.45
CA TYR A 219 4.97 -4.67 5.04
C TYR A 219 3.47 -4.75 4.72
N LEU A 220 3.12 -4.95 3.44
CA LEU A 220 1.72 -5.04 3.02
C LEU A 220 1.03 -6.31 3.53
N LYS A 221 1.79 -7.35 3.89
CA LYS A 221 1.24 -8.52 4.57
C LYS A 221 0.87 -8.20 6.02
N VAL A 222 1.72 -7.47 6.73
CA VAL A 222 1.41 -6.99 8.10
C VAL A 222 0.18 -6.08 8.09
N GLU A 223 0.11 -5.10 7.19
CA GLU A 223 -1.06 -4.22 7.08
C GLU A 223 -2.33 -4.97 6.69
N TRP A 224 -2.22 -6.01 5.85
CA TRP A 224 -3.34 -6.86 5.48
C TRP A 224 -3.88 -7.66 6.67
N ASP A 225 -3.00 -8.20 7.51
CA ASP A 225 -3.40 -8.96 8.69
C ASP A 225 -4.02 -8.03 9.75
N ARG A 226 -3.52 -6.79 9.90
CA ARG A 226 -4.17 -5.73 10.70
C ARG A 226 -5.58 -5.41 10.22
N ALA A 227 -5.75 -5.21 8.91
CA ALA A 227 -7.06 -4.93 8.32
C ALA A 227 -8.07 -6.06 8.59
N LYS A 228 -7.64 -7.32 8.52
CA LYS A 228 -8.48 -8.47 8.83
C LYS A 228 -8.89 -8.56 10.30
N ASN A 229 -8.05 -8.07 11.20
CA ASN A 229 -8.30 -8.07 12.63
C ASN A 229 -9.07 -6.82 13.12
N GLY A 230 -9.33 -5.84 12.23
CA GLY A 230 -10.01 -4.59 12.59
C GLY A 230 -9.12 -3.59 13.35
N GLU A 231 -7.80 -3.75 13.24
CA GLU A 231 -6.78 -2.81 13.75
C GLU A 231 -6.48 -1.70 12.73
#